data_AF-A0A845Y1B8-F1
#
_entry.id   AF-A0A845Y1B8-F1
#
_cell.length_a   1.000
_cell.length_b   1.000
_cell.length_c   1.000
_cell.angle_alpha   90.00
_cell.angle_beta   90.00
_cell.angle_gamma   90.00
#
_symmetry.space_group_name_H-M   'P 1'
#
loop_
_entity.id
_entity.type
_entity.pdbx_description
1 polymer ?
#
loop_
_entity_poly.entity_id
_entity_poly.type
_entity_poly.pdbx_seq_one_letter_code
_entity_poly.pdbx_strand_id
1 'polypeptide(L)'
;MVRHTSTSNPLISPQQLAHTLGHSLSEPELSRCLKQIKYREPTVGQFWQSTDAEAGVYIVISGKVRLINSAGELITNLEAGASFGECTFFPEESFECYSARASLKTKLCYLTPELLFPLISKHPQIREHFYRQAQGQNSLLMPSESPLAEAEKGRVGEVERVAEKKDIPTSGDEKPKQTISKAYFPSPTQKVGHLWQRVIRRYPFFAQQSGSDCGAACLV
;
A
#
# COMPACT_ATOMS: atom_id res chain seq x y z
N MET A 1 8.60 -50.79 -7.14
CA MET A 1 8.60 -50.19 -5.79
C MET A 1 9.38 -48.89 -5.82
N VAL A 2 8.72 -47.77 -6.09
CA VAL A 2 9.20 -46.41 -5.75
C VAL A 2 7.96 -45.58 -5.46
N ARG A 3 7.62 -45.40 -4.18
CA ARG A 3 6.63 -44.41 -3.76
C ARG A 3 7.39 -43.09 -3.70
N HIS A 4 7.18 -42.24 -4.70
CA HIS A 4 7.66 -40.86 -4.63
C HIS A 4 6.91 -40.17 -3.50
N THR A 5 7.68 -39.82 -2.47
CA THR A 5 7.25 -39.18 -1.24
C THR A 5 6.73 -37.77 -1.53
N SER A 6 5.51 -37.52 -1.06
CA SER A 6 4.94 -36.24 -0.62
C SER A 6 5.61 -34.98 -1.16
N THR A 7 5.19 -34.54 -2.35
CA THR A 7 5.35 -33.15 -2.78
C THR A 7 4.49 -32.26 -1.89
N SER A 8 5.09 -31.66 -0.87
CA SER A 8 4.54 -30.44 -0.27
C SER A 8 4.45 -29.41 -1.39
N ASN A 9 3.24 -29.01 -1.77
CA ASN A 9 3.06 -27.95 -2.76
C ASN A 9 3.84 -26.71 -2.29
N PRO A 10 4.71 -26.13 -3.13
CA PRO A 10 5.40 -24.92 -2.76
C PRO A 10 4.36 -23.82 -2.51
N LEU A 11 4.51 -23.12 -1.39
CA LEU A 11 3.59 -22.03 -1.00
C LEU A 11 3.73 -20.80 -1.92
N ILE A 12 4.74 -20.78 -2.77
CA ILE A 12 5.11 -19.73 -3.73
C ILE A 12 5.11 -20.32 -5.14
N SER A 13 4.50 -19.61 -6.09
CA SER A 13 4.49 -20.03 -7.50
C SER A 13 5.80 -19.69 -8.23
N PRO A 14 6.15 -20.42 -9.30
CA PRO A 14 7.28 -20.08 -10.16
C PRO A 14 7.21 -18.65 -10.71
N GLN A 15 6.01 -18.17 -11.04
CA GLN A 15 5.79 -16.83 -11.56
C GLN A 15 6.08 -15.76 -10.50
N GLN A 16 5.68 -16.01 -9.24
CA GLN A 16 6.01 -15.12 -8.12
C GLN A 16 7.53 -15.04 -7.92
N LEU A 17 8.22 -16.20 -7.97
CA LEU A 17 9.67 -16.23 -7.83
C LEU A 17 10.37 -15.47 -8.98
N ALA A 18 9.94 -15.71 -10.22
CA ALA A 18 10.49 -15.02 -11.38
C ALA A 18 10.24 -13.50 -11.33
N HIS A 19 9.06 -13.09 -10.85
CA HIS A 19 8.75 -11.67 -10.64
C HIS A 19 9.66 -11.04 -9.59
N THR A 20 9.83 -11.68 -8.42
CA THR A 20 10.73 -11.19 -7.38
C THR A 20 12.17 -11.11 -7.84
N LEU A 21 12.66 -12.08 -8.62
CA LEU A 21 14.03 -12.07 -9.12
C LEU A 21 14.23 -11.15 -10.33
N GLY A 22 13.16 -10.66 -10.95
CA GLY A 22 13.21 -9.94 -12.22
C GLY A 22 13.76 -10.78 -13.38
N HIS A 23 13.82 -12.10 -13.24
CA HIS A 23 14.41 -13.04 -14.20
C HIS A 23 13.76 -14.42 -14.12
N SER A 24 13.51 -15.04 -15.27
CA SER A 24 12.95 -16.39 -15.35
C SER A 24 14.05 -17.43 -15.21
N LEU A 25 14.01 -18.21 -14.12
CA LEU A 25 14.95 -19.31 -13.89
C LEU A 25 14.64 -20.53 -14.78
N SER A 26 15.67 -21.30 -15.13
CA SER A 26 15.47 -22.60 -15.76
C SER A 26 14.84 -23.60 -14.79
N GLU A 27 14.13 -24.61 -15.30
CA GLU A 27 13.51 -25.68 -14.48
C GLU A 27 14.43 -26.31 -13.41
N PRO A 28 15.70 -26.67 -13.69
CA PRO A 28 16.59 -27.20 -12.66
C PRO A 28 16.96 -26.17 -11.59
N GLU A 29 17.12 -24.90 -11.96
CA GLU A 29 17.40 -23.81 -11.02
C GLU A 29 16.20 -23.52 -10.13
N LEU A 30 15.01 -23.42 -10.74
CA LEU A 30 13.75 -23.25 -10.04
C LEU A 30 13.51 -24.38 -9.03
N SER A 31 13.67 -25.63 -9.48
CA SER A 31 13.54 -26.82 -8.62
C SER A 31 14.53 -26.80 -7.45
N ARG A 32 15.77 -26.36 -7.69
CA ARG A 32 16.78 -26.20 -6.64
C ARG A 32 16.40 -25.09 -5.66
N CYS A 33 15.93 -23.95 -6.17
CA CYS A 33 15.53 -22.81 -5.34
C CYS A 33 14.37 -23.20 -4.43
N LEU A 34 13.29 -23.76 -4.98
CA LEU A 34 12.11 -24.15 -4.22
C LEU A 34 12.41 -25.14 -3.08
N LYS A 35 13.44 -25.98 -3.22
CA LYS A 35 13.89 -26.91 -2.16
C LYS A 35 14.68 -26.25 -1.03
N GLN A 36 15.33 -25.12 -1.29
CA GLN A 36 16.25 -24.45 -0.35
C GLN A 36 15.63 -23.21 0.31
N ILE A 37 14.47 -22.77 -0.16
CA ILE A 37 13.68 -21.68 0.43
C ILE A 37 13.38 -21.96 1.91
N LYS A 38 13.54 -20.94 2.76
CA LYS A 38 13.19 -21.01 4.18
C LYS A 38 11.83 -20.34 4.43
N TYR A 39 10.87 -21.08 4.96
CA TYR A 39 9.58 -20.52 5.38
C TYR A 39 9.68 -19.95 6.80
N ARG A 40 9.10 -18.76 7.01
CA ARG A 40 9.11 -18.05 8.29
C ARG A 40 7.70 -17.57 8.65
N GLU A 41 7.30 -17.77 9.90
CA GLU A 41 6.07 -17.23 10.47
C GLU A 41 6.44 -16.30 11.62
N PRO A 42 6.72 -15.00 11.34
CA PRO A 42 7.12 -14.07 12.37
C PRO A 42 5.98 -13.81 13.38
N THR A 43 6.36 -13.52 14.62
CA THR A 43 5.42 -12.99 15.62
C THR A 43 4.92 -11.61 15.18
N VAL A 44 3.70 -11.26 15.60
CA VAL A 44 3.13 -9.93 15.35
C VAL A 44 4.04 -8.86 15.95
N GLY A 45 4.26 -7.79 15.19
CA GLY A 45 5.18 -6.71 15.57
C GLY A 45 6.43 -6.68 14.69
N GLN A 46 7.43 -5.93 15.14
CA GLN A 46 8.70 -5.78 14.40
C GLN A 46 9.51 -7.06 14.51
N PHE A 47 9.97 -7.58 13.37
CA PHE A 47 10.74 -8.83 13.31
C PHE A 47 12.01 -8.72 12.45
N TRP A 48 12.17 -7.63 11.70
CA TRP A 48 13.29 -7.43 10.80
C TRP A 48 13.63 -5.94 10.68
N GLN A 49 14.91 -5.63 10.50
CA GLN A 49 15.42 -4.28 10.32
C GLN A 49 16.64 -4.31 9.39
N SER A 50 16.69 -3.37 8.44
CA SER A 50 17.73 -3.29 7.41
C SER A 50 19.15 -3.11 7.95
N THR A 51 19.34 -2.43 9.08
CA THR A 51 20.67 -2.16 9.67
C THR A 51 21.42 -3.41 10.11
N ASP A 52 20.70 -4.40 10.64
CA ASP A 52 21.27 -5.60 11.26
C ASP A 52 20.95 -6.88 10.47
N ALA A 53 20.34 -6.71 9.29
CA ALA A 53 19.91 -7.83 8.47
C ALA A 53 21.05 -8.37 7.60
N GLU A 54 21.12 -9.69 7.53
CA GLU A 54 21.89 -10.38 6.50
C GLU A 54 21.28 -10.14 5.11
N ALA A 55 22.13 -10.19 4.07
CA ALA A 55 21.71 -10.10 2.68
C ALA A 55 20.66 -11.16 2.34
N GLY A 56 19.45 -10.74 1.96
CA GLY A 56 18.38 -11.67 1.61
C GLY A 56 17.06 -10.98 1.25
N VAL A 57 16.19 -11.71 0.56
CA VAL A 57 14.89 -11.19 0.12
C VAL A 57 13.76 -11.97 0.78
N TYR A 58 12.81 -11.25 1.34
CA TYR A 58 11.59 -11.81 1.90
C TYR A 58 10.43 -11.61 0.92
N ILE A 59 9.60 -12.64 0.74
CA ILE A 59 8.38 -12.60 -0.05
C ILE A 59 7.20 -12.87 0.87
N VAL A 60 6.19 -12.01 0.83
CA VAL A 60 4.96 -12.20 1.61
C VAL A 60 4.12 -13.30 0.94
N ILE A 61 3.88 -14.40 1.65
CA ILE A 61 3.01 -15.49 1.18
C ILE A 61 1.56 -15.20 1.58
N SER A 62 1.35 -14.79 2.82
CA SER A 62 0.04 -14.43 3.36
C SER A 62 0.16 -13.43 4.50
N GLY A 63 -0.92 -12.72 4.80
CA GLY A 63 -0.93 -11.66 5.80
C GLY A 63 -0.47 -10.31 5.22
N LYS A 64 0.01 -9.43 6.10
CA LYS A 64 0.46 -8.08 5.74
C LYS A 64 1.73 -7.73 6.49
N VAL A 65 2.70 -7.16 5.79
CA VAL A 65 3.92 -6.61 6.38
C VAL A 65 3.90 -5.09 6.21
N ARG A 66 4.12 -4.36 7.29
CA ARG A 66 4.24 -2.89 7.24
C ARG A 66 5.72 -2.53 7.26
N LEU A 67 6.16 -1.77 6.27
CA LEU A 67 7.48 -1.15 6.31
C LEU A 67 7.36 0.18 7.06
N ILE A 68 8.22 0.40 8.04
CA ILE A 68 8.27 1.65 8.81
C ILE A 68 9.69 2.24 8.76
N ASN A 69 9.76 3.56 8.73
CA ASN A 69 11.04 4.28 8.73
C ASN A 69 11.67 4.29 10.13
N SER A 70 12.85 4.89 10.24
CA SER A 70 13.56 5.08 11.52
C SER A 70 12.78 5.90 12.55
N ALA A 71 11.91 6.82 12.10
CA ALA A 71 11.00 7.58 12.97
C ALA A 71 9.77 6.78 13.43
N GLY A 72 9.59 5.55 12.94
CA GLY A 72 8.45 4.68 13.28
C GLY A 72 7.18 4.97 12.46
N GLU A 73 7.28 5.80 11.43
CA GLU A 73 6.19 6.16 10.53
C GLU A 73 6.03 5.11 9.43
N LEU A 74 4.80 4.96 8.94
CA LEU A 74 4.48 3.98 7.89
C LEU A 74 5.00 4.45 6.53
N ILE A 75 5.84 3.62 5.91
CA ILE A 75 6.29 3.80 4.52
C ILE A 75 5.24 3.21 3.57
N THR A 76 4.95 1.91 3.76
CA THR A 76 4.01 1.18 2.90
C THR A 76 3.52 -0.11 3.56
N ASN A 77 2.45 -0.68 3.01
CA ASN A 77 1.94 -2.01 3.38
C ASN A 77 2.22 -2.98 2.23
N LEU A 78 2.89 -4.08 2.54
CA LEU A 78 3.17 -5.18 1.62
C LEU A 78 2.13 -6.28 1.81
N GLU A 79 1.52 -6.69 0.70
CA GLU A 79 0.56 -7.79 0.62
C GLU A 79 1.18 -9.03 -0.02
N ALA A 80 0.42 -10.12 -0.13
CA ALA A 80 0.91 -11.37 -0.69
C ALA A 80 1.49 -11.18 -2.11
N GLY A 81 2.67 -11.74 -2.35
CA GLY A 81 3.45 -11.58 -3.58
C GLY A 81 4.44 -10.42 -3.55
N ALA A 82 4.29 -9.44 -2.65
CA ALA A 82 5.26 -8.37 -2.50
C ALA A 82 6.55 -8.86 -1.83
N SER A 83 7.66 -8.17 -2.13
CA SER A 83 8.99 -8.49 -1.62
C SER A 83 9.63 -7.29 -0.92
N PHE A 84 10.56 -7.58 -0.01
CA PHE A 84 11.39 -6.59 0.68
C PHE A 84 12.74 -7.18 1.10
N GLY A 85 13.67 -6.32 1.50
CA GLY A 85 15.02 -6.68 1.93
C GLY A 85 16.08 -6.55 0.84
N GLU A 86 15.72 -6.12 -0.37
CA GLU A 86 16.64 -5.99 -1.51
C GLU A 86 17.79 -5.02 -1.24
N CYS A 87 17.57 -4.01 -0.39
CA CYS A 87 18.62 -3.06 0.02
C CYS A 87 19.80 -3.73 0.72
N THR A 88 19.61 -4.89 1.36
CA THR A 88 20.66 -5.62 2.09
C THR A 88 21.77 -6.17 1.18
N PHE A 89 21.56 -6.18 -0.14
CA PHE A 89 22.58 -6.55 -1.12
C PHE A 89 23.53 -5.40 -1.48
N PHE A 90 23.27 -4.19 -0.98
CA PHE A 90 23.99 -2.97 -1.38
C PHE A 90 24.43 -2.16 -0.14
N PRO A 91 25.28 -2.72 0.73
CA PRO A 91 25.73 -2.03 1.93
C PRO A 91 26.60 -0.80 1.62
N GLU A 92 27.18 -0.71 0.42
CA GLU A 92 27.94 0.46 0.00
C GLU A 92 27.04 1.64 -0.42
N GLU A 93 25.76 1.40 -0.65
CA GLU A 93 24.79 2.42 -1.04
C GLU A 93 24.16 3.07 0.20
N SER A 94 23.91 4.38 0.14
CA SER A 94 23.31 5.14 1.24
C SER A 94 21.77 5.01 1.26
N PHE A 95 21.26 3.78 1.31
CA PHE A 95 19.83 3.54 1.45
C PHE A 95 19.35 3.85 2.88
N GLU A 96 18.18 4.47 2.96
CA GLU A 96 17.52 4.78 4.22
C GLU A 96 17.12 3.49 4.96
N CYS A 97 17.38 3.50 6.26
CA CYS A 97 17.09 2.35 7.09
C CYS A 97 15.59 2.26 7.39
N TYR A 98 15.03 1.08 7.19
CA TYR A 98 13.66 0.75 7.57
C TYR A 98 13.57 -0.57 8.34
N SER A 99 12.42 -0.77 8.99
CA SER A 99 12.08 -2.03 9.64
C SER A 99 10.75 -2.59 9.15
N ALA A 100 10.57 -3.90 9.28
CA ALA A 100 9.39 -4.61 8.84
C ALA A 100 8.60 -5.14 10.05
N ARG A 101 7.30 -4.86 10.05
CA ARG A 101 6.34 -5.29 11.07
C ARG A 101 5.32 -6.27 10.50
N ALA A 102 5.26 -7.46 11.08
CA ALA A 102 4.31 -8.48 10.71
C ALA A 102 2.94 -8.23 11.35
N SER A 103 1.89 -8.46 10.58
CA SER A 103 0.51 -8.53 11.07
C SER A 103 0.17 -9.96 11.52
N LEU A 104 -1.05 -10.17 12.02
CA LEU A 104 -1.56 -11.49 12.36
C LEU A 104 -1.46 -12.46 11.18
N LYS A 105 -1.08 -13.72 11.46
CA LYS A 105 -1.00 -14.82 10.48
C LYS A 105 -0.10 -14.50 9.27
N THR A 106 0.94 -13.70 9.47
CA THR A 106 1.92 -13.39 8.41
C THR A 106 2.78 -14.61 8.15
N LYS A 107 2.88 -15.02 6.90
CA LYS A 107 3.77 -16.08 6.43
C LYS A 107 4.69 -15.51 5.36
N LEU A 108 5.97 -15.79 5.49
CA LEU A 108 7.02 -15.28 4.62
C LEU A 108 7.82 -16.45 4.03
N CYS A 109 8.26 -16.25 2.80
CA CYS A 109 9.35 -17.00 2.19
C CYS A 109 10.62 -16.15 2.32
N TYR A 110 11.71 -16.73 2.79
CA TYR A 110 13.02 -16.08 2.84
C TYR A 110 13.96 -16.74 1.82
N LEU A 111 14.41 -15.94 0.86
CA LEU A 111 15.46 -16.26 -0.10
C LEU A 111 16.79 -15.89 0.52
N THR A 112 17.58 -16.91 0.86
CA THR A 112 18.83 -16.76 1.61
C THR A 112 19.97 -16.28 0.70
N PRO A 113 21.03 -15.68 1.26
CA PRO A 113 22.16 -15.25 0.45
C PRO A 113 22.86 -16.41 -0.27
N GLU A 114 22.90 -17.59 0.34
CA GLU A 114 23.51 -18.78 -0.27
C GLU A 114 22.75 -19.26 -1.51
N LEU A 115 21.45 -18.95 -1.59
CA LEU A 115 20.64 -19.18 -2.77
C LEU A 115 20.81 -18.06 -3.78
N LEU A 116 20.81 -16.80 -3.33
CA LEU A 116 20.78 -15.62 -4.20
C LEU A 116 22.14 -15.28 -4.81
N PHE A 117 23.26 -15.37 -4.09
CA PHE A 117 24.57 -15.02 -4.62
C PHE A 117 25.00 -15.85 -5.85
N PRO A 118 24.81 -17.20 -5.87
CA PRO A 118 25.10 -17.98 -7.07
C PRO A 118 24.21 -17.59 -8.26
N LEU A 119 22.93 -17.28 -8.00
CA LEU A 119 22.00 -16.85 -9.06
C LEU A 119 22.38 -15.48 -9.60
N ILE A 120 22.71 -14.53 -8.74
CA ILE A 120 23.17 -13.19 -9.11
C ILE A 120 24.47 -13.28 -9.93
N SER A 121 25.41 -14.14 -9.51
CA SER A 121 26.68 -14.33 -10.22
C SER A 121 26.46 -14.88 -11.63
N LYS A 122 25.48 -15.78 -11.79
CA LYS A 122 25.14 -16.36 -13.09
C LYS A 122 24.29 -15.42 -13.95
N HIS A 123 23.39 -14.66 -13.32
CA HIS A 123 22.40 -13.80 -13.96
C HIS A 123 22.45 -12.39 -13.36
N PRO A 124 23.38 -11.51 -13.81
CA PRO A 124 23.55 -10.17 -13.26
C PRO A 124 22.30 -9.28 -13.30
N GLN A 125 21.36 -9.60 -14.19
CA GLN A 125 20.04 -8.93 -14.27
C GLN A 125 19.26 -8.98 -12.95
N ILE A 126 19.45 -10.03 -12.15
CA ILE A 126 18.81 -10.17 -10.83
C ILE A 126 19.31 -9.07 -9.89
N ARG A 127 20.63 -8.81 -9.87
CA ARG A 127 21.20 -7.72 -9.06
C ARG A 127 20.66 -6.37 -9.50
N GLU A 128 20.60 -6.12 -10.80
CA GLU A 128 20.04 -4.87 -11.33
C GLU A 128 18.55 -4.70 -11.00
N HIS A 129 17.79 -5.80 -10.96
CA HIS A 129 16.41 -5.77 -10.52
C HIS A 129 16.30 -5.40 -9.03
N PHE A 130 17.07 -6.05 -8.17
CA PHE A 130 17.11 -5.74 -6.74
C PHE A 130 17.51 -4.29 -6.47
N TYR A 131 18.49 -3.77 -7.23
CA TYR A 131 18.91 -2.38 -7.10
C TYR A 131 17.76 -1.42 -7.40
N ARG A 132 17.05 -1.63 -8.52
CA ARG A 132 15.88 -0.80 -8.87
C ARG A 132 14.75 -0.92 -7.86
N GLN A 133 14.51 -2.11 -7.29
CA GLN A 133 13.52 -2.28 -6.22
C GLN A 133 13.93 -1.52 -4.95
N ALA A 134 15.21 -1.60 -4.55
CA ALA A 134 15.75 -0.88 -3.41
C ALA A 134 15.66 0.64 -3.60
N GLN A 135 16.00 1.16 -4.78
CA GLN A 135 15.83 2.58 -5.12
C GLN A 135 14.36 3.01 -5.07
N GLY A 136 13.45 2.19 -5.60
CA GLY A 136 12.01 2.46 -5.55
C GLY A 136 11.49 2.56 -4.11
N GLN A 137 11.91 1.65 -3.23
CA GLN A 137 11.58 1.70 -1.80
C GLN A 137 12.22 2.92 -1.11
N ASN A 138 13.49 3.21 -1.41
CA ASN A 138 14.21 4.34 -0.84
C ASN A 138 13.58 5.69 -1.20
N SER A 139 13.03 5.80 -2.41
CA SER A 139 12.35 7.02 -2.86
C SER A 139 11.06 7.29 -2.08
N LEU A 140 10.44 6.26 -1.49
CA LEU A 140 9.28 6.40 -0.60
C LEU A 140 9.68 6.79 0.84
N LEU A 141 10.93 6.54 1.20
CA LEU A 141 11.51 6.82 2.50
C LEU A 141 11.99 8.26 2.63
N MET A 142 12.50 8.82 1.53
CA MET A 142 12.92 10.21 1.47
C MET A 142 11.69 11.13 1.45
N PRO A 143 11.52 12.04 2.43
CA PRO A 143 10.58 13.12 2.29
C PRO A 143 10.93 13.86 1.00
N SER A 144 9.96 14.04 0.11
CA SER A 144 10.14 15.01 -0.97
C SER A 144 10.35 16.35 -0.30
N GLU A 145 11.59 16.83 -0.23
CA GLU A 145 11.88 18.24 0.04
C GLU A 145 11.39 19.05 -1.17
N SER A 146 10.07 19.11 -1.35
CA SER A 146 9.45 20.16 -2.14
C SER A 146 9.20 21.31 -1.17
N PRO A 147 9.89 22.47 -1.30
CA PRO A 147 9.70 23.62 -0.42
C PRO A 147 8.33 24.31 -0.53
N LEU A 148 7.31 23.63 -1.09
CA LEU A 148 6.06 24.26 -1.52
C LEU A 148 4.80 23.68 -0.88
N ALA A 149 4.91 22.64 -0.04
CA ALA A 149 3.73 22.04 0.61
C ALA A 149 3.34 22.70 1.95
N GLU A 150 4.11 23.68 2.44
CA GLU A 150 3.82 24.40 3.69
C GLU A 150 3.15 25.76 3.47
N ALA A 151 2.96 26.20 2.21
CA ALA A 151 2.45 27.53 1.89
C ALA A 151 0.93 27.61 1.59
N GLU A 152 0.18 26.49 1.59
CA GLU A 152 -1.28 26.50 1.33
C GLU A 152 -2.15 26.32 2.58
N LYS A 153 -1.69 26.85 3.72
CA LYS A 153 -2.57 27.19 4.85
C LYS A 153 -2.48 28.67 5.17
N GLY A 154 -3.06 29.48 4.28
CA GLY A 154 -3.45 30.84 4.62
C GLY A 154 -3.26 31.84 3.50
N ARG A 155 -4.28 31.97 2.65
CA ARG A 155 -4.99 33.23 2.36
C ARG A 155 -5.80 33.05 1.08
N VAL A 156 -7.12 33.09 1.24
CA VAL A 156 -8.05 33.39 0.15
C VAL A 156 -7.87 34.87 -0.17
N GLY A 157 -7.56 35.17 -1.43
CA GLY A 157 -7.42 36.53 -1.97
C GLY A 157 -7.74 36.50 -3.46
N GLU A 158 -9.04 36.59 -3.74
CA GLU A 158 -9.69 37.33 -4.83
C GLU A 158 -8.85 37.68 -6.08
N VAL A 159 -9.23 37.10 -7.22
CA VAL A 159 -8.84 37.60 -8.54
C VAL A 159 -10.08 37.73 -9.42
N GLU A 160 -10.48 39.00 -9.63
CA GLU A 160 -11.37 39.44 -10.70
C GLU A 160 -10.82 39.01 -12.06
N ARG A 161 -11.67 38.46 -12.94
CA ARG A 161 -11.36 38.26 -14.35
C ARG A 161 -12.22 39.14 -15.24
N VAL A 162 -11.56 40.18 -15.73
CA VAL A 162 -11.55 40.77 -17.08
C VAL A 162 -12.65 40.32 -18.04
N ALA A 163 -13.38 41.33 -18.51
CA ALA A 163 -14.34 41.27 -19.60
C ALA A 163 -13.68 41.03 -20.96
N GLU A 164 -14.27 40.18 -21.79
CA GLU A 164 -14.18 40.31 -23.24
C GLU A 164 -15.50 39.92 -23.91
N LYS A 165 -15.91 40.75 -24.86
CA LYS A 165 -17.25 40.94 -25.40
C LYS A 165 -17.31 40.31 -26.79
N LYS A 166 -18.40 39.61 -27.16
CA LYS A 166 -18.83 39.38 -28.56
C LYS A 166 -20.30 38.92 -28.65
N ASP A 167 -21.18 39.90 -28.86
CA ASP A 167 -22.18 40.03 -29.95
C ASP A 167 -23.23 38.93 -30.26
N ILE A 168 -24.53 39.13 -29.94
CA ILE A 168 -25.72 39.57 -30.78
C ILE A 168 -26.74 38.37 -30.96
N PRO A 169 -28.09 38.49 -31.15
CA PRO A 169 -29.17 39.12 -30.36
C PRO A 169 -30.44 38.19 -30.17
N THR A 170 -31.52 38.76 -29.63
CA THR A 170 -32.94 38.47 -29.98
C THR A 170 -33.77 37.49 -29.12
N SER A 171 -34.67 38.14 -28.37
CA SER A 171 -36.08 37.82 -28.05
C SER A 171 -36.47 36.70 -27.10
N GLY A 172 -37.30 37.09 -26.13
CA GLY A 172 -38.24 36.20 -25.44
C GLY A 172 -38.29 36.46 -23.94
N ASP A 173 -39.32 37.15 -23.48
CA ASP A 173 -39.72 37.25 -22.07
C ASP A 173 -39.67 35.90 -21.34
N GLU A 174 -39.10 35.86 -20.13
CA GLU A 174 -39.64 35.09 -18.97
C GLU A 174 -38.75 35.18 -17.71
N LYS A 175 -39.34 35.78 -16.65
CA LYS A 175 -39.20 35.61 -15.17
C LYS A 175 -37.80 35.43 -14.51
N PRO A 176 -37.53 36.11 -13.36
CA PRO A 176 -36.25 36.04 -12.68
C PRO A 176 -36.00 34.65 -12.04
N LYS A 177 -34.84 34.06 -12.38
CA LYS A 177 -34.32 32.82 -11.78
C LYS A 177 -34.13 33.01 -10.28
N GLN A 178 -34.89 32.26 -9.49
CA GLN A 178 -34.68 32.12 -8.06
C GLN A 178 -33.27 31.57 -7.82
N THR A 179 -32.44 32.36 -7.14
CA THR A 179 -31.18 31.88 -6.57
C THR A 179 -31.52 30.77 -5.59
N ILE A 180 -31.06 29.56 -5.84
CA ILE A 180 -31.19 28.45 -4.89
C ILE A 180 -30.60 28.93 -3.56
N SER A 181 -31.48 29.14 -2.59
CA SER A 181 -31.11 29.56 -1.25
C SER A 181 -30.16 28.52 -0.68
N LYS A 182 -29.04 28.99 -0.12
CA LYS A 182 -28.10 28.13 0.59
C LYS A 182 -28.91 27.31 1.60
N ALA A 183 -29.00 26.01 1.38
CA ALA A 183 -29.57 25.12 2.38
C ALA A 183 -28.77 25.30 3.67
N TYR A 184 -29.46 25.67 4.74
CA TYR A 184 -28.88 25.86 6.06
C TYR A 184 -28.47 24.49 6.59
N PHE A 185 -27.20 24.13 6.39
CA PHE A 185 -26.59 22.97 7.01
C PHE A 185 -25.89 23.42 8.29
N PRO A 186 -26.41 23.07 9.49
CA PRO A 186 -25.73 23.41 10.73
C PRO A 186 -24.41 22.64 10.78
N SER A 187 -23.29 23.36 10.78
CA SER A 187 -21.97 22.78 10.98
C SER A 187 -21.80 22.42 12.46
N PRO A 188 -21.69 21.13 12.84
CA PRO A 188 -21.52 20.77 14.24
C PRO A 188 -20.12 21.17 14.70
N THR A 189 -20.02 22.19 15.56
CA THR A 189 -18.77 22.54 16.22
C THR A 189 -18.60 21.65 17.44
N GLN A 190 -18.05 20.44 17.24
CA GLN A 190 -17.65 19.58 18.36
C GLN A 190 -16.29 20.02 18.89
N LYS A 191 -16.29 20.69 20.05
CA LYS A 191 -15.09 20.83 20.88
C LYS A 191 -14.88 19.49 21.59
N VAL A 192 -13.96 18.66 21.09
CA VAL A 192 -13.63 17.38 21.71
C VAL A 192 -12.78 17.66 22.95
N GLY A 193 -13.40 17.60 24.13
CA GLY A 193 -12.69 17.47 25.40
C GLY A 193 -12.11 16.06 25.49
N HIS A 194 -10.80 15.93 25.30
CA HIS A 194 -10.06 14.72 25.62
C HIS A 194 -10.13 14.45 27.14
N LEU A 195 -10.49 13.22 27.55
CA LEU A 195 -9.56 12.27 28.22
C LEU A 195 -10.26 11.08 28.93
N TRP A 196 -11.61 11.04 29.10
CA TRP A 196 -12.25 9.99 29.94
C TRP A 196 -13.48 9.24 29.38
N GLN A 197 -13.81 9.31 28.09
CA GLN A 197 -14.90 8.49 27.52
C GLN A 197 -14.43 7.15 26.94
N ARG A 198 -13.63 6.43 27.73
CA ARG A 198 -13.52 4.98 27.62
C ARG A 198 -14.56 4.43 28.60
N VAL A 199 -15.63 3.84 28.08
CA VAL A 199 -16.42 2.71 28.61
C VAL A 199 -17.78 2.75 27.90
N ILE A 200 -17.96 1.77 26.98
CA ILE A 200 -19.14 1.39 26.19
C ILE A 200 -19.76 2.46 25.25
N ARG A 201 -19.45 2.37 23.95
CA ARG A 201 -20.36 2.84 22.90
C ARG A 201 -21.01 1.62 22.26
N ARG A 202 -22.24 1.29 22.68
CA ARG A 202 -23.17 0.55 21.82
C ARG A 202 -23.52 1.47 20.66
N TYR A 203 -23.19 1.05 19.44
CA TYR A 203 -23.55 1.77 18.22
C TYR A 203 -25.08 1.94 18.19
N PRO A 204 -25.63 3.12 17.90
CA PRO A 204 -27.07 3.28 17.79
C PRO A 204 -27.56 2.41 16.64
N PHE A 205 -28.41 1.43 16.97
CA PHE A 205 -29.12 0.63 15.99
C PHE A 205 -30.18 1.50 15.33
N PHE A 206 -29.99 1.82 14.05
CA PHE A 206 -31.03 2.42 13.23
C PHE A 206 -31.87 1.28 12.66
N ALA A 207 -33.07 1.08 13.21
CA ALA A 207 -34.04 0.21 12.58
C ALA A 207 -34.43 0.84 11.24
N GLN A 208 -34.09 0.18 10.13
CA GLN A 208 -34.59 0.55 8.82
C GLN A 208 -36.12 0.37 8.84
N GLN A 209 -36.85 1.47 8.86
CA GLN A 209 -38.30 1.46 8.76
C GLN A 209 -38.65 1.16 7.29
N SER A 210 -38.77 -0.13 6.95
CA SER A 210 -39.29 -0.59 5.67
C SER A 210 -40.81 -0.34 5.61
N GLY A 211 -41.19 0.93 5.51
CA GLY A 211 -42.54 1.35 5.11
C GLY A 211 -42.58 1.54 3.60
N SER A 212 -42.31 0.47 2.84
CA SER A 212 -42.64 0.45 1.41
C SER A 212 -44.12 0.11 1.29
N ASP A 213 -44.99 1.11 1.41
CA ASP A 213 -46.38 0.94 1.00
C ASP A 213 -46.46 1.06 -0.53
N CYS A 214 -46.41 -0.11 -1.15
CA CYS A 214 -46.95 -0.35 -2.48
C CYS A 214 -48.47 -0.07 -2.45
N GLY A 215 -48.86 1.19 -2.64
CA GLY A 215 -50.25 1.57 -2.88
C GLY A 215 -50.52 1.66 -4.38
N ALA A 216 -51.12 0.62 -4.94
CA ALA A 216 -51.56 0.57 -6.33
C ALA A 216 -52.53 1.72 -6.66
N ALA A 217 -52.33 2.39 -7.80
CA ALA A 217 -53.35 3.17 -8.46
C ALA A 217 -53.40 2.74 -9.94
N CYS A 218 -54.10 1.64 -10.18
CA CYS A 218 -54.62 1.26 -11.50
C CYS A 218 -56.14 1.45 -11.49
N LEU A 219 -56.67 1.90 -12.64
CA LEU A 219 -58.09 2.10 -13.04
C LEU A 219 -58.67 3.45 -12.59
N VAL A 220 -59.29 4.28 -13.46
CA VAL A 220 -60.05 4.07 -14.72
C VAL A 220 -59.71 5.14 -15.75
#